data_AF-A0A536L9I5-F1
#
_entry.id   AF-A0A536L9I5-F1
#
_cell.length_a   1.000
_cell.length_b   1.000
_cell.length_c   1.000
_cell.angle_alpha   90.00
_cell.angle_beta   90.00
_cell.angle_gamma   90.00
#
_symmetry.space_group_name_H-M   'P 1'
#
loop_
_entity.id
_entity.type
_entity.pdbx_description
1 polymer ?
#
loop_
_entity_poly.entity_id
_entity_poly.type
_entity_poly.pdbx_seq_one_letter_code
_entity_poly.pdbx_strand_id
1 'polypeptide(L)'
;MQTDRDRALIFVRRSYEVAVAMQTVDLDSINQARPVELRYGSRADLVPDFWHAANAVSTFAVQMELISPSDAAEILRSYSTL
;
A
#
# COMPACT_ATOMS: atom_id res chain seq x y z
N MET A 1 -2.19 5.98 -25.15
CA MET A 1 -1.20 4.95 -24.79
C MET A 1 -0.73 5.26 -23.39
N GLN A 2 -0.81 4.33 -22.43
CA GLN A 2 -0.37 4.57 -21.05
C GLN A 2 1.14 4.38 -20.97
N THR A 3 1.85 5.32 -20.34
CA THR A 3 3.30 5.22 -20.15
C THR A 3 3.64 4.32 -18.94
N ASP A 4 4.89 3.88 -18.84
CA ASP A 4 5.36 3.13 -17.66
C ASP A 4 5.23 3.97 -16.38
N ARG A 5 5.46 5.27 -16.49
CA ARG A 5 5.21 6.25 -15.41
C ARG A 5 3.74 6.26 -14.98
N ASP A 6 2.80 6.32 -15.92
CA ASP A 6 1.37 6.35 -15.59
C ASP A 6 0.94 5.06 -14.85
N ARG A 7 1.47 3.91 -15.30
CA ARG A 7 1.22 2.62 -14.65
C ARG A 7 1.82 2.58 -13.24
N ALA A 8 3.02 3.10 -13.05
CA ALA A 8 3.65 3.19 -11.74
C ALA A 8 2.87 4.10 -10.78
N LEU A 9 2.42 5.27 -11.22
CA LEU A 9 1.58 6.17 -10.42
C LEU A 9 0.29 5.49 -9.96
N ILE A 10 -0.40 4.79 -10.87
CA ILE A 10 -1.61 4.03 -10.53
C ILE A 10 -1.28 2.93 -9.52
N PHE A 11 -0.19 2.21 -9.71
CA PHE A 11 0.19 1.11 -8.84
C PHE A 11 0.52 1.59 -7.42
N VAL A 12 1.29 2.69 -7.27
CA VAL A 12 1.58 3.28 -5.96
C VAL A 12 0.30 3.76 -5.28
N ARG A 13 -0.58 4.49 -5.98
CA ARG A 13 -1.87 4.93 -5.41
C ARG A 13 -2.72 3.77 -4.92
N ARG A 14 -2.88 2.74 -5.75
CA ARG A 14 -3.65 1.53 -5.38
C ARG A 14 -3.07 0.82 -4.17
N SER A 15 -1.75 0.82 -4.00
CA SER A 15 -1.14 0.21 -2.82
C SER A 15 -1.54 0.92 -1.52
N TYR A 16 -1.61 2.25 -1.52
CA TYR A 16 -2.11 3.03 -0.39
C TYR A 16 -3.63 2.90 -0.20
N GLU A 17 -4.41 2.84 -1.28
CA GLU A 17 -5.86 2.57 -1.20
C GLU A 17 -6.15 1.24 -0.50
N VAL A 18 -5.39 0.19 -0.83
CA VAL A 18 -5.50 -1.10 -0.14
C VAL A 18 -5.12 -0.95 1.34
N ALA A 19 -4.03 -0.25 1.66
CA ALA A 19 -3.62 -0.04 3.04
C ALA A 19 -4.69 0.69 3.88
N VAL A 20 -5.35 1.70 3.30
CA VAL A 20 -6.49 2.39 3.94
C VAL A 20 -7.69 1.45 4.09
N ALA A 21 -8.02 0.66 3.07
CA ALA A 21 -9.13 -0.29 3.15
C ALA A 21 -8.95 -1.35 4.24
N MET A 22 -7.71 -1.70 4.61
CA MET A 22 -7.44 -2.64 5.70
C MET A 22 -7.89 -2.15 7.09
N GLN A 23 -8.17 -0.85 7.25
CA GLN A 23 -8.65 -0.31 8.52
C GLN A 23 -10.05 -0.85 8.90
N THR A 24 -10.87 -1.17 7.90
CA THR A 24 -12.27 -1.57 8.06
C THR A 24 -12.55 -3.00 7.60
N VAL A 25 -11.54 -3.72 7.13
CA VAL A 25 -11.70 -5.09 6.62
C VAL A 25 -12.01 -6.07 7.75
N ASP A 26 -12.74 -7.13 7.39
CA ASP A 26 -12.91 -8.30 8.25
C ASP A 26 -11.60 -9.10 8.32
N LEU A 27 -11.03 -9.14 9.54
CA LEU A 27 -9.74 -9.77 9.82
C LEU A 27 -9.79 -11.29 9.55
N ASP A 28 -10.92 -11.94 9.83
CA ASP A 28 -11.05 -13.38 9.65
C ASP A 28 -10.97 -13.75 8.17
N SER A 29 -11.62 -12.97 7.29
CA SER A 29 -11.50 -13.15 5.84
C SER A 29 -10.05 -13.06 5.34
N ILE A 30 -9.25 -12.12 5.87
CA ILE A 30 -7.83 -11.96 5.51
C ILE A 30 -7.01 -13.16 6.02
N ASN A 31 -7.28 -13.61 7.24
CA ASN A 31 -6.57 -14.71 7.86
C ASN A 31 -6.88 -16.09 7.26
N GLN A 32 -8.05 -16.27 6.63
CA GLN A 32 -8.43 -17.53 5.98
C GLN A 32 -7.45 -17.94 4.87
N ALA A 33 -6.92 -16.97 4.12
CA ALA A 33 -5.95 -17.22 3.04
C ALA A 33 -4.52 -17.46 3.55
N ARG A 34 -4.26 -17.34 4.87
CA ARG A 34 -2.93 -17.38 5.46
C ARG A 34 -2.67 -18.66 6.27
N PRO A 35 -1.44 -19.20 6.23
CA PRO A 35 -0.97 -20.19 7.20
C PRO A 35 -1.16 -19.70 8.63
N VAL A 36 -1.43 -20.61 9.57
CA VAL A 36 -1.79 -20.26 10.96
C VAL A 36 -0.75 -19.38 11.63
N GLU A 37 0.53 -19.61 11.34
CA GLU A 37 1.69 -18.92 11.91
C GLU A 37 1.85 -17.49 11.38
N LEU A 38 1.20 -17.14 10.25
CA LEU A 38 1.28 -15.83 9.58
C LEU A 38 -0.02 -15.04 9.67
N ARG A 39 -0.99 -15.54 10.44
CA ARG A 39 -2.24 -14.82 10.70
C ARG A 39 -1.99 -13.61 11.58
N TYR A 40 -2.68 -12.53 11.28
CA TYR A 40 -2.66 -11.36 12.13
C TYR A 40 -3.46 -11.63 13.40
N GLY A 41 -2.92 -11.23 14.55
CA GLY A 41 -3.61 -11.30 15.84
C GLY A 41 -4.69 -10.22 15.97
N SER A 42 -4.49 -9.07 15.32
CA SER A 42 -5.40 -7.94 15.38
C SER A 42 -5.33 -7.06 14.12
N ARG A 43 -6.31 -6.16 13.96
CA ARG A 43 -6.24 -5.09 12.95
C ARG A 43 -5.06 -4.13 13.18
N ALA A 44 -4.62 -3.97 14.43
CA ALA A 44 -3.45 -3.15 14.75
C ALA A 44 -2.13 -3.74 14.24
N ASP A 45 -2.09 -5.06 13.96
CA ASP A 45 -0.95 -5.72 13.32
C ASP A 45 -1.07 -5.65 11.78
N LEU A 46 -2.29 -5.84 11.27
CA LEU A 46 -2.61 -5.83 9.83
C LEU A 46 -2.33 -4.47 9.18
N VAL A 47 -2.88 -3.39 9.74
CA VAL A 47 -2.87 -2.07 9.10
C VAL A 47 -1.44 -1.56 8.88
N PRO A 48 -0.54 -1.57 9.89
CA PRO A 48 0.84 -1.12 9.70
C PRO A 48 1.61 -1.93 8.66
N ASP A 49 1.37 -3.24 8.56
CA ASP A 49 2.05 -4.11 7.60
C ASP A 49 1.70 -3.72 6.15
N PHE A 50 0.42 -3.45 5.88
CA PHE A 50 0.00 -2.98 4.55
C PHE A 50 0.47 -1.56 4.24
N TRP A 51 0.54 -0.66 5.23
CA TRP A 51 1.18 0.64 5.06
C TRP A 51 2.67 0.51 4.77
N HIS A 52 3.37 -0.41 5.43
CA HIS A 52 4.77 -0.69 5.17
C HIS A 52 4.99 -1.22 3.74
N ALA A 53 4.14 -2.13 3.29
CA ALA A 53 4.17 -2.63 1.92
C ALA A 53 3.91 -1.52 0.88
N ALA A 54 2.93 -0.64 1.10
CA ALA A 54 2.68 0.50 0.21
C ALA A 54 3.88 1.47 0.16
N ASN A 55 4.50 1.75 1.30
CA ASN A 55 5.73 2.55 1.37
C ASN A 55 6.89 1.89 0.59
N ALA A 56 7.04 0.56 0.68
CA ALA A 56 8.05 -0.18 -0.06
C ALA A 56 7.83 -0.10 -1.59
N VAL A 57 6.58 -0.25 -2.04
CA VAL A 57 6.19 -0.08 -3.45
C VAL A 57 6.50 1.33 -3.94
N SER A 58 6.14 2.35 -3.14
CA SER A 58 6.45 3.75 -3.45
C SER A 58 7.96 4.00 -3.55
N THR A 59 8.74 3.45 -2.62
CA THR A 59 10.20 3.57 -2.60
C THR A 59 10.82 2.92 -3.84
N PHE A 60 10.37 1.72 -4.18
CA PHE A 60 10.82 1.01 -5.37
C PHE A 60 10.54 1.81 -6.65
N ALA A 61 9.32 2.36 -6.79
CA ALA A 61 8.95 3.14 -7.98
C ALA A 61 9.82 4.40 -8.14
N VAL A 62 10.20 5.05 -7.03
CA VAL A 62 11.15 6.19 -7.04
C VAL A 62 12.56 5.74 -7.41
N GLN A 63 13.05 4.64 -6.83
CA GLN A 63 14.40 4.13 -7.11
C GLN A 63 14.57 3.67 -8.57
N MET A 64 13.50 3.18 -9.19
CA MET A 64 13.48 2.81 -10.60
C MET A 64 13.23 3.99 -11.55
N GLU A 65 13.18 5.22 -11.02
CA GLU A 65 12.92 6.45 -11.77
C GLU A 65 11.58 6.43 -12.54
N LEU A 66 10.64 5.57 -12.12
CA LEU A 66 9.31 5.48 -12.73
C LEU A 66 8.42 6.65 -12.32
N ILE A 67 8.63 7.19 -11.11
CA ILE A 67 7.96 8.38 -10.58
C ILE A 67 8.98 9.25 -9.83
N SER A 68 8.70 10.54 -9.69
CA SER A 68 9.57 11.44 -8.91
C SER A 68 9.34 11.30 -7.40
N PRO A 69 10.32 11.68 -6.55
CA PRO A 69 10.12 11.76 -5.10
C PRO A 69 8.96 12.69 -4.71
N SER A 70 8.74 13.76 -5.46
CA SER A 70 7.61 14.68 -5.26
C SER A 70 6.26 14.01 -5.54
N ASP A 71 6.17 13.20 -6.60
CA ASP A 71 4.95 12.43 -6.91
C ASP A 71 4.61 11.49 -5.74
N ALA A 72 5.62 10.77 -5.23
CA ALA A 72 5.46 9.86 -4.10
C ALA A 72 5.00 10.58 -2.82
N ALA A 73 5.60 11.72 -2.50
CA ALA A 73 5.25 12.52 -1.33
C ALA A 73 3.83 13.10 -1.43
N GLU A 74 3.40 13.53 -2.61
CA GLU A 74 2.02 14.00 -2.85
C GLU A 74 1.01 12.87 -2.67
N ILE A 75 1.28 11.69 -3.23
CA ILE A 75 0.42 10.51 -3.08
C ILE A 75 0.30 10.16 -1.59
N LEU A 76 1.42 10.02 -0.87
CA LEU A 76 1.39 9.69 0.56
C LEU A 76 0.52 10.68 1.35
N ARG A 77 0.71 12.00 1.13
CA ARG A 77 -0.06 13.05 1.82
C ARG A 77 -1.57 12.91 1.61
N SER A 78 -1.99 12.45 0.42
CA SER A 78 -3.41 12.26 0.11
C SER A 78 -4.08 11.12 0.89
N TYR A 79 -3.30 10.18 1.44
CA TYR A 79 -3.80 9.08 2.26
C TYR A 79 -3.45 9.20 3.74
N SER A 80 -2.47 10.04 4.14
CA SER A 80 -2.12 10.28 5.55
C SER A 80 -3.05 11.28 6.26
N THR A 81 -4.04 11.84 5.57
CA THR A 81 -5.00 12.83 6.11
C THR A 81 -6.41 12.28 6.30
N LEU A 82 -6.60 10.97 6.08
CA LEU A 82 -7.81 10.19 6.35
C LEU A 82 -7.70 9.48 7.70
#